data_AF-A0A6G7P641-F1
#
_entry.id   AF-A0A6G7P641-F1
#
_cell.length_a   1.000
_cell.length_b   1.000
_cell.length_c   1.000
_cell.angle_alpha   90.00
_cell.angle_beta   90.00
_cell.angle_gamma   90.00
#
_symmetry.space_group_name_H-M   'P 1'
#
loop_
_entity.id
_entity.type
_entity.pdbx_description
1 polymer ?
#
loop_
_entity_poly.entity_id
_entity_poly.type
_entity_poly.pdbx_seq_one_letter_code
_entity_poly.pdbx_strand_id
1 'polypeptide(L)'
;MNERETEEAMARVLTARGFRTVTTEQWTRQGALDVVREGRRRYADDPRVQALDEIAAVLADRLSKHVDVPPESIATVLLAASASVGAIALMHHLPGPMIVEILQVTADELDRRANGGEPS
;
A
#
# COMPACT_ATOMS: atom_id res chain seq x y z
N MET A 1 0.93 -0.53 24.25
CA MET A 1 1.29 -1.46 23.15
C MET A 1 2.17 -0.67 22.21
N ASN A 2 3.38 -1.13 21.94
CA ASN A 2 4.27 -0.44 21.00
C ASN A 2 3.84 -0.70 19.55
N GLU A 3 4.41 0.02 18.59
CA GLU A 3 4.06 -0.06 17.16
C GLU A 3 4.23 -1.49 16.61
N ARG A 4 5.33 -2.15 17.00
CA ARG A 4 5.62 -3.54 16.63
C ARG A 4 4.57 -4.53 17.13
N GLU A 5 4.20 -4.44 18.41
CA GLU A 5 3.17 -5.30 19.00
C GLU A 5 1.81 -5.11 18.31
N THR A 6 1.52 -3.87 17.90
CA THR A 6 0.29 -3.52 17.17
C THR A 6 0.30 -4.13 15.76
N GLU A 7 1.42 -4.03 15.06
CA GLU A 7 1.61 -4.63 13.74
C GLU A 7 1.50 -6.17 13.79
N GLU A 8 2.17 -6.82 14.74
CA GLU A 8 2.11 -8.27 14.92
C GLU A 8 0.69 -8.74 15.30
N ALA A 9 -0.02 -7.98 16.16
CA ALA A 9 -1.42 -8.26 16.48
C ALA A 9 -2.32 -8.15 15.24
N MET A 10 -2.11 -7.14 14.40
CA MET A 10 -2.87 -6.95 13.17
C MET A 10 -2.58 -8.06 12.15
N ALA A 11 -1.31 -8.42 11.97
CA ALA A 11 -0.90 -9.53 11.13
C ALA A 11 -1.60 -10.83 11.54
N ARG A 12 -1.68 -11.11 12.86
CA ARG A 12 -2.43 -12.26 13.39
C ARG A 12 -3.93 -12.18 13.07
N VAL A 13 -4.58 -11.04 13.26
CA VAL A 13 -6.02 -10.86 12.97
C VAL A 13 -6.32 -11.07 11.48
N LEU A 14 -5.51 -10.49 10.59
CA LEU A 14 -5.67 -10.63 9.15
C LEU A 14 -5.37 -12.06 8.68
N THR A 15 -4.36 -12.71 9.25
CA THR A 15 -4.03 -14.11 8.97
C THR A 15 -5.15 -15.04 9.41
N ALA A 16 -5.78 -14.80 10.57
CA ALA A 16 -6.94 -15.54 11.04
C ALA A 16 -8.16 -15.39 10.10
N ARG A 17 -8.23 -14.28 9.35
CA ARG A 17 -9.24 -14.04 8.29
C ARG A 17 -8.83 -14.61 6.92
N GLY A 18 -7.73 -15.36 6.85
CA GLY A 18 -7.23 -15.99 5.63
C GLY A 18 -6.40 -15.08 4.73
N PHE A 19 -6.06 -13.86 5.16
CA PHE A 19 -5.17 -12.99 4.41
C PHE A 19 -3.72 -13.31 4.72
N ARG A 20 -2.90 -13.50 3.68
CA ARG A 20 -1.47 -13.50 3.85
C ARG A 20 -1.02 -12.09 4.23
N THR A 21 -0.23 -11.97 5.29
CA THR A 21 0.33 -10.70 5.75
C THR A 21 1.85 -10.75 5.71
N VAL A 22 2.46 -9.57 5.59
CA VAL A 22 3.91 -9.37 5.63
C VAL A 22 4.12 -8.23 6.60
N THR A 23 4.86 -8.47 7.68
CA THR A 23 5.26 -7.42 8.62
C THR A 23 6.37 -6.58 8.02
N THR A 24 6.62 -5.40 8.60
CA THR A 24 7.69 -4.48 8.19
C THR A 24 9.05 -5.16 8.22
N GLU A 25 9.31 -6.03 9.22
CA GLU A 25 10.56 -6.80 9.30
C GLU A 25 10.69 -7.89 8.23
N GLN A 26 9.56 -8.42 7.76
CA GLN A 26 9.52 -9.47 6.73
C GLN A 26 9.36 -8.87 5.33
N TRP A 27 9.28 -7.53 5.23
CA TRP A 27 8.93 -6.88 3.99
C TRP A 27 10.00 -7.12 2.94
N THR A 28 9.55 -7.72 1.84
CA THR A 28 10.28 -7.79 0.60
C THR A 28 9.33 -7.42 -0.52
N ARG A 29 9.85 -6.80 -1.57
CA ARG A 29 9.04 -6.48 -2.75
C ARG A 29 8.34 -7.72 -3.32
N GLN A 30 9.06 -8.84 -3.42
CA GLN A 30 8.48 -10.08 -3.95
C GLN A 30 7.41 -10.64 -3.00
N GLY A 31 7.64 -10.62 -1.68
CA GLY A 31 6.64 -11.05 -0.70
C GLY A 31 5.36 -10.21 -0.76
N ALA A 32 5.47 -8.89 -0.89
CA ALA A 32 4.32 -8.01 -1.05
C ALA A 32 3.55 -8.29 -2.36
N LEU A 33 4.27 -8.51 -3.47
CA LEU A 33 3.65 -8.92 -4.74
C LEU A 33 2.93 -10.26 -4.62
N ASP A 34 3.51 -11.22 -3.92
CA ASP A 34 2.91 -12.55 -3.73
C ASP A 34 1.61 -12.47 -2.94
N VAL A 35 1.55 -11.63 -1.89
CA VAL A 35 0.31 -11.34 -1.15
C VAL A 35 -0.78 -10.79 -2.07
N VAL A 36 -0.46 -9.75 -2.86
CA VAL A 36 -1.44 -9.12 -3.76
C VAL A 36 -1.92 -10.11 -4.82
N ARG A 37 -0.99 -10.85 -5.44
CA ARG A 37 -1.32 -11.84 -6.47
C ARG A 37 -2.14 -13.00 -5.93
N GLU A 38 -1.85 -13.46 -4.71
CA GLU A 38 -2.65 -14.46 -4.03
C GLU A 38 -4.07 -13.95 -3.74
N GLY A 39 -4.21 -12.72 -3.25
CA GLY A 39 -5.50 -12.08 -3.06
C GLY A 39 -6.31 -12.01 -4.35
N ARG A 40 -5.70 -11.51 -5.44
CA ARG A 40 -6.35 -11.47 -6.76
C ARG A 40 -6.79 -12.85 -7.25
N ARG A 41 -5.98 -13.89 -7.05
CA ARG A 41 -6.36 -15.28 -7.39
C ARG A 41 -7.53 -15.78 -6.54
N ARG A 42 -7.50 -15.51 -5.23
CA ARG A 42 -8.55 -15.95 -4.29
C ARG A 42 -9.91 -15.32 -4.61
N TYR A 43 -9.92 -14.09 -5.09
CA TYR A 43 -11.13 -13.33 -5.38
C TYR A 43 -11.33 -13.09 -6.89
N ALA A 44 -10.79 -13.96 -7.75
CA ALA A 44 -10.81 -13.78 -9.20
C ALA A 44 -12.24 -13.71 -9.77
N ASP A 45 -13.19 -14.38 -9.10
CA ASP A 45 -14.60 -14.41 -9.48
C ASP A 45 -15.43 -13.28 -8.83
N ASP A 46 -14.85 -12.42 -7.98
CA ASP A 46 -15.56 -11.27 -7.39
C ASP A 46 -15.59 -10.11 -8.41
N PRO A 47 -16.78 -9.68 -8.87
CA PRO A 47 -16.90 -8.59 -9.85
C PRO A 47 -16.28 -7.27 -9.38
N ARG A 48 -16.22 -7.03 -8.06
CA ARG A 48 -15.57 -5.84 -7.50
C ARG A 48 -14.06 -5.90 -7.71
N VAL A 49 -13.46 -7.08 -7.56
CA VAL A 49 -12.02 -7.27 -7.78
C VAL A 49 -11.69 -7.15 -9.28
N GLN A 50 -12.55 -7.67 -10.15
CA GLN A 50 -12.40 -7.50 -11.60
C GLN A 50 -12.46 -6.01 -12.02
N ALA A 51 -13.44 -5.26 -11.50
CA ALA A 51 -13.52 -3.82 -11.76
C ALA A 51 -12.30 -3.05 -11.21
N LEU A 52 -11.79 -3.44 -10.04
CA LEU A 52 -10.57 -2.86 -9.47
C LEU A 52 -9.34 -3.15 -10.34
N ASP A 53 -9.23 -4.34 -10.93
CA ASP A 53 -8.13 -4.70 -11.82
C ASP A 53 -8.09 -3.82 -13.08
N GLU A 54 -9.26 -3.50 -13.66
CA GLU A 54 -9.37 -2.60 -14.81
C GLU A 54 -8.92 -1.17 -14.45
N ILE A 55 -9.39 -0.64 -13.31
CA ILE A 55 -9.00 0.68 -12.81
C ILE A 55 -7.49 0.72 -12.51
N ALA A 56 -6.96 -0.34 -11.89
CA ALA A 56 -5.54 -0.46 -11.56
C ALA A 56 -4.66 -0.49 -12.82
N ALA A 57 -5.10 -1.16 -13.89
CA ALA A 57 -4.39 -1.17 -15.17
C ALA A 57 -4.29 0.23 -15.78
N VAL A 58 -5.40 0.98 -15.80
CA VAL A 58 -5.43 2.37 -16.30
C VAL A 58 -4.51 3.27 -15.48
N LEU A 59 -4.50 3.10 -14.14
CA LEU A 59 -3.63 3.87 -13.26
C LEU A 59 -2.15 3.53 -13.50
N ALA A 60 -1.81 2.25 -13.62
CA ALA A 60 -0.44 1.80 -13.91
C ALA A 60 0.08 2.42 -15.21
N ASP A 61 -0.72 2.38 -16.28
CA ASP A 61 -0.40 3.00 -17.57
C ASP A 61 -0.16 4.50 -17.46
N ARG A 62 -0.99 5.21 -16.68
CA ARG A 62 -0.82 6.65 -16.46
C ARG A 62 0.48 6.94 -15.73
N LEU A 63 0.76 6.22 -14.64
CA LEU A 63 1.97 6.41 -13.85
C LEU A 63 3.22 6.13 -14.68
N SER A 64 3.27 5.03 -15.43
CA SER A 64 4.42 4.69 -16.27
C SER A 64 4.67 5.66 -17.42
N LYS A 65 3.66 6.42 -17.87
CA LYS A 65 3.81 7.42 -18.94
C LYS A 65 4.20 8.81 -18.44
N HIS A 66 3.76 9.19 -17.25
CA HIS A 66 3.87 10.57 -16.77
C HIS A 66 4.89 10.75 -15.66
N VAL A 67 5.24 9.69 -14.95
CA VAL A 67 6.24 9.75 -13.89
C VAL A 67 7.58 9.32 -14.48
N ASP A 68 8.59 10.20 -14.37
CA ASP A 68 9.96 9.91 -14.79
C ASP A 68 10.69 9.02 -13.76
N VAL A 69 10.08 7.87 -13.46
CA VAL A 69 10.57 6.89 -12.50
C VAL A 69 10.34 5.50 -13.11
N PRO A 70 11.32 4.57 -13.02
CA PRO A 70 11.14 3.23 -13.54
C PRO A 70 9.90 2.52 -12.96
N PRO A 71 9.09 1.82 -13.77
CA PRO A 71 7.85 1.17 -13.31
C PRO A 71 8.04 0.26 -12.10
N GLU A 72 9.20 -0.38 -12.00
CA GLU A 72 9.56 -1.24 -10.90
C GLU A 72 9.74 -0.49 -9.57
N SER A 73 10.24 0.74 -9.62
CA SER A 73 10.38 1.62 -8.45
C SER A 73 9.02 2.17 -8.05
N ILE A 74 8.18 2.56 -9.01
CA ILE A 74 6.78 2.96 -8.77
C ILE A 74 6.03 1.83 -8.05
N ALA A 75 6.11 0.60 -8.56
CA ALA A 75 5.46 -0.56 -7.95
C ALA A 75 5.93 -0.79 -6.51
N THR A 76 7.23 -0.60 -6.25
CA THR A 76 7.81 -0.77 -4.91
C THR A 76 7.23 0.24 -3.93
N VAL A 77 7.17 1.52 -4.31
CA VAL A 77 6.59 2.58 -3.49
C VAL A 77 5.11 2.34 -3.25
N LEU A 78 4.33 1.99 -4.29
CA LEU A 78 2.91 1.69 -4.15
C LEU A 78 2.66 0.52 -3.18
N LEU A 79 3.44 -0.56 -3.28
CA LEU A 79 3.32 -1.71 -2.37
C LEU A 79 3.64 -1.33 -0.92
N ALA A 80 4.72 -0.59 -0.68
CA ALA A 80 5.10 -0.16 0.67
C ALA A 80 4.05 0.80 1.25
N ALA A 81 3.71 1.86 0.52
CA ALA A 81 2.75 2.87 0.98
C ALA A 81 1.35 2.31 1.21
N SER A 82 0.85 1.46 0.30
CA SER A 82 -0.46 0.84 0.45
C SER A 82 -0.53 -0.12 1.64
N ALA A 83 0.53 -0.88 1.92
CA ALA A 83 0.59 -1.73 3.10
C ALA A 83 0.55 -0.91 4.40
N SER A 84 1.38 0.13 4.50
CA SER A 84 1.43 0.99 5.69
C SER A 84 0.12 1.75 5.92
N VAL A 85 -0.39 2.44 4.89
CA VAL A 85 -1.62 3.24 5.02
C VAL A 85 -2.86 2.35 5.12
N GLY A 86 -2.88 1.20 4.45
CA GLY A 86 -3.97 0.23 4.56
C GLY A 86 -4.16 -0.29 5.99
N ALA A 87 -3.06 -0.58 6.69
CA ALA A 87 -3.11 -0.99 8.10
C ALA A 87 -3.67 0.12 9.00
N ILE A 88 -3.19 1.37 8.84
CA ILE A 88 -3.67 2.54 9.59
C ILE A 88 -5.16 2.79 9.32
N ALA A 89 -5.58 2.72 8.05
CA ALA A 89 -6.96 2.92 7.65
C ALA A 89 -7.90 1.90 8.30
N LEU A 90 -7.49 0.63 8.36
CA LEU A 90 -8.25 -0.42 9.03
C LEU A 90 -8.33 -0.22 10.55
N MET A 91 -7.23 0.22 11.19
CA MET A 91 -7.18 0.46 12.64
C MET A 91 -8.02 1.64 13.08
N HIS A 92 -8.00 2.71 12.30
CA HIS A 92 -8.63 3.99 12.66
C HIS A 92 -9.92 4.27 11.90
N HIS A 93 -10.42 3.30 11.14
CA HIS A 93 -11.62 3.43 10.30
C HIS A 93 -11.59 4.67 9.40
N LEU A 94 -10.42 4.95 8.81
CA LEU A 94 -10.24 6.15 8.00
C LEU A 94 -11.03 6.03 6.69
N PRO A 95 -11.78 7.08 6.30
CA PRO A 95 -12.45 7.12 5.01
C PRO A 95 -11.42 7.29 3.88
N GLY A 96 -11.78 6.85 2.68
CA GLY A 96 -10.92 6.90 1.50
C GLY A 96 -10.22 8.25 1.24
N PRO A 97 -10.90 9.42 1.37
CA PRO A 97 -10.25 10.72 1.19
C PRO A 97 -9.06 10.96 2.15
N MET A 98 -9.16 10.54 3.42
CA MET A 98 -8.04 10.72 4.36
C MET A 98 -6.84 9.84 3.99
N ILE A 99 -7.06 8.66 3.41
CA ILE A 99 -5.98 7.79 2.89
C ILE A 99 -5.19 8.53 1.80
N VAL A 100 -5.89 9.24 0.91
CA VAL A 100 -5.27 10.04 -0.15
C VAL A 100 -4.47 11.20 0.44
N GLU A 101 -5.05 11.92 1.42
CA GLU A 101 -4.35 13.03 2.10
C GLU A 101 -3.07 12.54 2.81
N ILE A 102 -3.11 11.40 3.50
CA ILE A 102 -1.92 10.82 4.15
C ILE A 102 -0.81 10.55 3.13
N LEU A 103 -1.15 9.96 1.99
CA LEU A 103 -0.18 9.68 0.92
C LEU A 103 0.41 10.97 0.33
N GLN A 104 -0.41 12.01 0.15
CA GLN A 104 0.04 13.30 -0.37
C GLN A 104 0.96 14.04 0.62
N VAL A 105 0.60 14.10 1.89
CA VAL A 105 1.44 14.71 2.94
C VAL A 105 2.75 13.94 3.12
N THR A 106 2.71 12.61 2.99
CA THR A 106 3.93 11.78 3.00
C THR A 106 4.85 12.10 1.82
N ALA A 107 4.28 12.32 0.63
CA ALA A 107 5.07 12.72 -0.54
C ALA A 107 5.73 14.09 -0.35
N ASP A 108 4.99 15.08 0.20
CA ASP A 108 5.54 16.40 0.55
C ASP A 108 6.69 16.30 1.56
N GLU A 109 6.52 15.53 2.63
CA GLU A 109 7.56 15.31 3.63
C GLU A 109 8.82 14.66 3.04
N LEU A 110 8.67 13.68 2.15
CA LEU A 110 9.81 13.07 1.45
C LEU A 110 10.52 14.06 0.53
N ASP A 111 9.78 14.89 -0.20
CA ASP A 111 10.34 15.95 -1.04
C ASP A 111 11.10 16.98 -0.20
N ARG A 112 10.51 17.45 0.91
CA ARG A 112 11.17 18.38 1.84
C ARG A 112 12.46 17.80 2.41
N ARG A 113 12.53 16.51 2.74
CA ARG A 113 13.76 15.85 3.19
C ARG A 113 14.82 15.77 2.09
N ALA A 114 14.41 15.53 0.85
CA ALA A 114 15.32 15.43 -0.28
C ALA A 114 15.86 16.80 -0.72
N ASN A 115 15.02 17.84 -0.66
CA ASN A 115 15.27 19.15 -1.26
C ASN A 115 15.42 20.30 -0.25
N GLY A 116 15.40 20.01 1.06
CA GLY A 116 15.70 20.97 2.13
C GLY A 116 14.57 21.97 2.45
N GLY A 117 13.31 21.56 2.34
CA GLY A 117 12.16 22.43 2.62
C GLY A 117 12.06 22.88 4.08
N GLU A 118 11.57 24.11 4.32
CA GLU A 118 11.37 24.65 5.67
C GLU A 118 10.35 23.81 6.48
N PRO A 119 10.59 23.58 7.79
CA PRO A 119 9.62 22.92 8.65
C PRO A 119 8.39 23.83 8.86
N SER A 120 7.19 23.24 8.77
CA SER A 120 5.93 23.88 9.17
C SER A 120 5.81 24.02 10.69
#